data_AF-A0A7J2XXR3-F1
#
_entry.id   AF-A0A7J2XXR3-F1
#
_cell.length_a   1.000
_cell.length_b   1.000
_cell.length_c   1.000
_cell.angle_alpha   90.00
_cell.angle_beta   90.00
_cell.angle_gamma   90.00
#
_symmetry.space_group_name_H-M   'P 1'
#
loop_
_entity.id
_entity.type
_entity.pdbx_description
1 polymer ?
#
loop_
_entity_poly.entity_id
_entity_poly.type
_entity_poly.pdbx_seq_one_letter_code
_entity_poly.pdbx_strand_id
1 'polypeptide(L)'
;MLELLSLIEGYLNRDDNSRHNANLIYSLPSLAGILSGYVQREFYLSKVLTEEQRLLHEEGWWYHHQMAQLSPYCAGFSALDIMRHGLQSRSPFSVKSRPPRHLRTFLDQAANFILKVSQEVSGAVALNDLTSVAAAYVWYEREVLERELRYEDIKNAFQSFVYNVNLDFRSGNSPFTNVTITIGGPAPALLDEPVTIGKSLSEPKRFSDIPRSYYDEVNNAFIEVMSEGDAEGKPWTFPLITLYITEDFDWESEVFEKLLDLMDSFGGIYFENYISKPFLDDKWRSKLSLEVRDPKLQRSFCCRFQVDLNELLRIPHTGSIFGNLSGVGSIGVITLNFNRLAYLHRGDLSSLLDHLDILLEMARDALNRKRDFILRNKQLYPTLFYYVDESLRTYFNTISLGGGH
;
A
#
# COMPACT_ATOMS: atom_id res chain seq x y z
N MET A 1 23.91 15.59 -20.81
CA MET A 1 25.17 14.89 -20.47
C MET A 1 25.93 15.63 -19.38
N LEU A 2 26.26 16.92 -19.54
CA LEU A 2 26.89 17.73 -18.49
C LEU A 2 26.10 17.75 -17.17
N GLU A 3 24.78 17.86 -17.25
CA GLU A 3 23.90 17.86 -16.07
C GLU A 3 23.91 16.52 -15.30
N LEU A 4 23.94 15.39 -16.01
CA LEU A 4 24.03 14.06 -15.36
C LEU A 4 25.38 13.86 -14.66
N LEU A 5 26.48 14.39 -15.21
CA LEU A 5 27.78 14.34 -14.54
C LEU A 5 27.78 15.20 -13.27
N SER A 6 27.17 16.38 -13.31
CA SER A 6 27.04 17.24 -12.12
C SER A 6 26.21 16.59 -11.00
N LEU A 7 25.18 15.80 -11.34
CA LEU A 7 24.42 15.03 -10.35
C LEU A 7 25.29 13.98 -9.64
N ILE A 8 26.20 13.32 -10.37
CA ILE A 8 27.14 12.36 -9.80
C ILE A 8 28.12 13.09 -8.86
N GLU A 9 28.71 14.18 -9.33
CA GLU A 9 29.65 14.99 -8.54
C GLU A 9 29.00 15.49 -7.24
N GLY A 10 27.79 16.06 -7.33
CA GLY A 10 27.06 16.52 -6.14
C GLY A 10 26.67 15.40 -5.18
N TYR A 11 26.28 14.23 -5.71
CA TYR A 11 26.04 13.06 -4.87
C TYR A 11 27.30 12.62 -4.13
N LEU A 12 28.45 12.53 -4.83
CA LEU A 12 29.74 12.16 -4.21
C LEU A 12 30.18 13.16 -3.13
N ASN A 13 29.82 14.45 -3.29
CA ASN A 13 30.07 15.51 -2.31
C ASN A 13 29.05 15.53 -1.14
N ARG A 14 28.07 14.63 -1.14
CA ARG A 14 26.98 14.56 -0.15
C ARG A 14 26.09 15.79 -0.10
N ASP A 15 25.82 16.39 -1.26
CA ASP A 15 24.87 17.48 -1.41
C ASP A 15 23.42 17.02 -1.14
N ASP A 16 22.46 17.94 -1.20
CA ASP A 16 21.04 17.70 -0.91
C ASP A 16 20.44 16.51 -1.68
N ASN A 17 20.88 16.26 -2.92
CA ASN A 17 20.44 15.10 -3.72
C ASN A 17 20.73 13.76 -3.00
N SER A 18 21.82 13.68 -2.23
CA SER A 18 22.15 12.48 -1.44
C SER A 18 21.31 12.33 -0.15
N ARG A 19 20.55 13.37 0.23
CA ARG A 19 19.81 13.48 1.50
C ARG A 19 18.32 13.78 1.33
N HIS A 20 17.85 13.97 0.10
CA HIS A 20 16.47 14.37 -0.21
C HIS A 20 15.37 13.39 0.24
N ASN A 21 15.73 12.13 0.56
CA ASN A 21 14.81 11.12 1.07
C ASN A 21 15.46 10.45 2.28
N ALA A 22 14.79 10.54 3.43
CA ALA A 22 15.28 10.03 4.70
C ALA A 22 15.45 8.50 4.74
N ASN A 23 14.77 7.78 3.84
CA ASN A 23 14.88 6.33 3.75
C ASN A 23 16.00 5.87 2.82
N LEU A 24 16.66 6.79 2.09
CA LEU A 24 17.79 6.43 1.23
C LEU A 24 19.08 6.31 2.03
N ILE A 25 19.76 5.18 1.86
CA ILE A 25 21.09 4.96 2.42
C ILE A 25 22.13 5.45 1.41
N TYR A 26 23.01 6.36 1.82
CA TYR A 26 24.13 6.83 0.98
C TYR A 26 24.97 5.64 0.49
N SER A 27 24.77 5.28 -0.78
CA SER A 27 25.25 4.04 -1.37
C SER A 27 25.32 4.12 -2.90
N LEU A 28 26.00 3.16 -3.54
CA LEU A 28 25.99 3.04 -5.01
C LEU A 28 24.58 2.73 -5.56
N PRO A 29 23.76 1.83 -4.95
CA PRO A 29 22.37 1.67 -5.34
C PRO A 29 21.56 2.97 -5.33
N SER A 30 21.68 3.79 -4.29
CA SER A 30 20.96 5.06 -4.22
C SER A 30 21.42 6.06 -5.28
N LEU A 31 22.71 6.11 -5.60
CA LEU A 31 23.21 6.90 -6.74
C LEU A 31 22.55 6.44 -8.05
N ALA A 32 22.54 5.13 -8.32
CA ALA A 32 21.90 4.59 -9.52
C ALA A 32 20.39 4.90 -9.58
N GLY A 33 19.71 4.82 -8.43
CA GLY A 33 18.31 5.18 -8.28
C GLY A 33 18.04 6.65 -8.58
N ILE A 34 18.86 7.56 -8.04
CA ILE A 34 18.73 9.02 -8.26
C ILE A 34 18.95 9.37 -9.74
N LEU A 35 19.98 8.80 -10.37
CA LEU A 35 20.26 9.04 -11.80
C LEU A 35 19.13 8.51 -12.69
N SER A 36 18.66 7.29 -12.42
CA SER A 36 17.53 6.71 -13.14
C SER A 36 16.27 7.54 -12.95
N GLY A 37 16.00 7.96 -11.71
CA GLY A 37 14.83 8.75 -11.37
C GLY A 37 14.82 10.13 -12.00
N TYR A 38 15.97 10.79 -12.06
CA TYR A 38 16.14 12.05 -12.78
C TYR A 38 15.76 11.89 -14.26
N VAL A 39 16.37 10.95 -14.96
CA VAL A 39 16.12 10.75 -16.40
C VAL A 39 14.66 10.38 -16.68
N GLN A 40 14.07 9.53 -15.86
CA GLN A 40 12.66 9.14 -15.99
C GLN A 40 11.71 10.31 -15.77
N ARG A 41 11.98 11.15 -14.77
CA ARG A 41 11.20 12.37 -14.51
C ARG A 41 11.27 13.34 -15.70
N GLU A 42 12.47 13.62 -16.19
CA GLU A 42 12.64 14.55 -17.33
C GLU A 42 11.93 14.03 -18.58
N PHE A 43 12.01 12.71 -18.83
CA PHE A 43 11.25 12.08 -19.91
C PHE A 43 9.73 12.23 -19.69
N TYR A 44 9.22 11.97 -18.50
CA TYR A 44 7.80 12.11 -18.19
C TYR A 44 7.29 13.54 -18.42
N LEU A 45 7.98 14.53 -17.85
CA LEU A 45 7.65 15.95 -17.97
C LEU A 45 7.72 16.43 -19.43
N SER A 46 8.71 15.96 -20.19
CA SER A 46 8.97 16.47 -21.54
C SER A 46 8.25 15.71 -22.67
N LYS A 47 7.89 14.43 -22.45
CA LYS A 47 7.40 13.53 -23.50
C LYS A 47 6.02 12.94 -23.22
N VAL A 48 5.58 12.89 -21.97
CA VAL A 48 4.26 12.34 -21.60
C VAL A 48 3.26 13.46 -21.33
N LEU A 49 3.68 14.50 -20.60
CA LEU A 49 2.88 15.68 -20.35
C LEU A 49 2.89 16.65 -21.54
N THR A 50 1.91 17.55 -21.58
CA THR A 50 1.96 18.73 -22.46
C THR A 50 2.92 19.77 -21.90
N GLU A 51 3.34 20.71 -22.76
CA GLU A 51 4.18 21.83 -22.33
C GLU A 51 3.51 22.66 -21.22
N GLU A 52 2.21 22.94 -21.35
CA GLU A 52 1.42 23.64 -20.34
C GLU A 52 1.40 22.89 -19.00
N GLN A 53 1.14 21.58 -19.00
CA GLN A 53 1.14 20.76 -17.78
C GLN A 53 2.51 20.69 -17.11
N ARG A 54 3.57 20.64 -17.92
CA ARG A 54 4.95 20.73 -17.43
C ARG A 54 5.21 22.08 -16.75
N LEU A 55 4.82 23.19 -17.39
CA LEU A 55 4.99 24.53 -16.82
C LEU A 55 4.21 24.70 -15.51
N LEU A 56 2.99 24.15 -15.41
CA LEU A 56 2.24 24.14 -14.14
C LEU A 56 3.01 23.47 -12.99
N HIS A 57 3.80 22.44 -13.29
CA HIS A 57 4.68 21.81 -12.31
C HIS A 57 5.93 22.64 -12.02
N GLU A 58 6.65 23.07 -13.06
CA GLU A 58 7.91 23.81 -12.94
C GLU A 58 7.71 25.17 -12.24
N GLU A 59 6.60 25.83 -12.49
CA GLU A 59 6.25 27.11 -11.85
C GLU A 59 5.64 26.94 -10.46
N GLY A 60 5.32 25.72 -10.02
CA GLY A 60 4.73 25.46 -8.71
C GLY A 60 3.27 25.89 -8.57
N TRP A 61 2.49 25.84 -9.66
CA TRP A 61 1.01 25.88 -9.59
C TRP A 61 0.47 24.59 -8.98
N TRP A 62 1.13 23.48 -9.26
CA TRP A 62 0.91 22.20 -8.60
C TRP A 62 2.23 21.47 -8.36
N TYR A 63 2.15 20.35 -7.64
CA TYR A 63 3.25 19.42 -7.47
C TYR A 63 2.79 18.01 -7.90
N HIS A 64 3.43 17.46 -8.93
CA HIS A 64 3.19 16.09 -9.36
C HIS A 64 4.12 15.16 -8.57
N HIS A 65 3.54 14.28 -7.76
CA HIS A 65 4.29 13.43 -6.84
C HIS A 65 4.94 12.24 -7.55
N GLN A 66 6.05 11.77 -6.99
CA GLN A 66 6.78 10.55 -7.35
C GLN A 66 6.91 10.31 -8.87
N MET A 67 7.65 11.19 -9.53
CA MET A 67 7.98 11.07 -10.96
C MET A 67 9.30 10.32 -11.24
N ALA A 68 9.97 9.83 -10.19
CA ALA A 68 11.23 9.11 -10.31
C ALA A 68 11.08 7.72 -10.95
N GLN A 69 9.86 7.22 -11.10
CA GLN A 69 9.58 6.01 -11.87
C GLN A 69 8.43 6.27 -12.83
N LEU A 70 8.56 5.77 -14.05
CA LEU A 70 7.49 5.73 -15.04
C LEU A 70 6.49 4.63 -14.68
N SER A 71 5.83 4.73 -13.52
CA SER A 71 4.94 3.70 -12.96
C SER A 71 3.72 4.30 -12.26
N PRO A 72 2.68 3.51 -11.93
CA PRO A 72 1.64 3.94 -11.01
C PRO A 72 2.22 4.42 -9.67
N TYR A 73 1.45 5.20 -8.93
CA TYR A 73 1.89 5.71 -7.63
C TYR A 73 1.93 4.59 -6.58
N CYS A 74 0.79 4.12 -6.09
CA CYS A 74 0.73 3.07 -5.07
C CYS A 74 -0.21 1.96 -5.49
N ALA A 75 -0.09 0.82 -4.82
CA ALA A 75 -0.92 -0.34 -5.04
C ALA A 75 -1.19 -1.08 -3.72
N GLY A 76 -2.37 -1.64 -3.56
CA GLY A 76 -2.68 -2.56 -2.49
C GLY A 76 -3.37 -3.82 -2.95
N PHE A 77 -3.08 -4.87 -2.21
CA PHE A 77 -3.47 -6.25 -2.50
C PHE A 77 -4.01 -6.89 -1.24
N SER A 78 -4.80 -7.95 -1.39
CA SER A 78 -5.07 -8.87 -0.30
C SER A 78 -4.01 -9.97 -0.26
N ALA A 79 -3.55 -10.34 0.92
CA ALA A 79 -2.66 -11.48 1.09
C ALA A 79 -3.28 -12.81 0.61
N LEU A 80 -4.60 -12.85 0.44
CA LEU A 80 -5.34 -13.97 -0.15
C LEU A 80 -4.88 -14.28 -1.59
N ASP A 81 -4.42 -13.28 -2.35
CA ASP A 81 -3.91 -13.48 -3.71
C ASP A 81 -2.69 -14.39 -3.72
N ILE A 82 -1.81 -14.25 -2.72
CA ILE A 82 -0.62 -15.09 -2.55
C ILE A 82 -1.04 -16.50 -2.15
N MET A 83 -2.02 -16.63 -1.24
CA MET A 83 -2.57 -17.94 -0.86
C MET A 83 -3.14 -18.68 -2.09
N ARG A 84 -3.84 -17.99 -3.00
CA ARG A 84 -4.50 -18.59 -4.16
C ARG A 84 -3.56 -18.87 -5.33
N HIS A 85 -2.61 -17.97 -5.58
CA HIS A 85 -1.85 -17.97 -6.84
C HIS A 85 -0.33 -18.12 -6.65
N GLY A 86 0.17 -17.95 -5.43
CA GLY A 86 1.60 -17.83 -5.16
C GLY A 86 2.19 -16.57 -5.78
N LEU A 87 3.46 -16.61 -6.18
CA LEU A 87 4.14 -15.53 -6.91
C LEU A 87 4.09 -15.74 -8.42
N GLN A 88 3.50 -14.81 -9.12
CA GLN A 88 3.25 -14.92 -10.56
C GLN A 88 3.75 -13.69 -11.31
N SER A 89 3.70 -13.79 -12.63
CA SER A 89 4.12 -12.74 -13.55
C SER A 89 3.57 -13.04 -14.94
N ARG A 90 3.22 -11.96 -15.67
CA ARG A 90 2.84 -12.02 -17.08
C ARG A 90 4.02 -12.32 -17.99
N SER A 91 5.24 -11.97 -17.57
CA SER A 91 6.42 -12.29 -18.35
C SER A 91 6.68 -13.80 -18.30
N PRO A 92 6.82 -14.48 -19.45
CA PRO A 92 7.13 -15.90 -19.49
C PRO A 92 8.55 -16.20 -18.96
N PHE A 93 9.42 -15.18 -18.90
CA PHE A 93 10.80 -15.31 -18.43
C PHE A 93 10.97 -15.05 -16.93
N SER A 94 9.93 -14.56 -16.25
CA SER A 94 9.96 -14.37 -14.80
C SER A 94 9.85 -15.70 -14.07
N VAL A 95 10.61 -15.84 -12.99
CA VAL A 95 10.42 -16.93 -12.03
C VAL A 95 9.03 -16.82 -11.38
N LYS A 96 8.35 -17.96 -11.27
CA LYS A 96 7.01 -18.10 -10.69
C LYS A 96 7.05 -19.13 -9.56
N SER A 97 6.32 -18.87 -8.49
CA SER A 97 6.16 -19.79 -7.36
C SER A 97 4.73 -20.31 -7.30
N ARG A 98 4.59 -21.59 -6.92
CA ARG A 98 3.26 -22.15 -6.64
C ARG A 98 2.68 -21.56 -5.35
N PRO A 99 1.35 -21.61 -5.16
CA PRO A 99 0.70 -21.30 -3.89
C PRO A 99 1.41 -21.93 -2.68
N PRO A 100 1.67 -21.16 -1.60
CA PRO A 100 2.36 -21.67 -0.43
C PRO A 100 1.48 -22.68 0.33
N ARG A 101 2.14 -23.63 1.00
CA ARG A 101 1.48 -24.70 1.79
C ARG A 101 1.78 -24.67 3.29
N HIS A 102 2.67 -23.77 3.69
CA HIS A 102 3.15 -23.60 5.06
C HIS A 102 3.27 -22.11 5.37
N LEU A 103 3.10 -21.73 6.64
CA LEU A 103 3.19 -20.36 7.15
C LEU A 103 4.50 -19.69 6.71
N ARG A 104 5.63 -20.36 6.92
CA ARG A 104 6.95 -19.81 6.56
C ARG A 104 7.04 -19.49 5.08
N THR A 105 6.63 -20.42 4.21
CA THR A 105 6.64 -20.20 2.76
C THR A 105 5.65 -19.12 2.33
N PHE A 106 4.51 -18.99 3.01
CA PHE A 106 3.56 -17.91 2.76
C PHE A 106 4.16 -16.55 3.08
N LEU A 107 4.77 -16.39 4.26
CA LEU A 107 5.40 -15.13 4.67
C LEU A 107 6.64 -14.79 3.83
N ASP A 108 7.46 -15.78 3.46
CA ASP A 108 8.58 -15.57 2.52
C ASP A 108 8.06 -15.13 1.13
N GLN A 109 6.96 -15.71 0.65
CA GLN A 109 6.33 -15.24 -0.60
C GLN A 109 5.71 -13.85 -0.45
N ALA A 110 5.13 -13.50 0.71
CA ALA A 110 4.61 -12.17 0.97
C ALA A 110 5.68 -11.09 0.92
N ALA A 111 6.84 -11.30 1.57
CA ALA A 111 7.97 -10.37 1.48
C ALA A 111 8.46 -10.23 0.03
N ASN A 112 8.64 -11.35 -0.69
CA ASN A 112 9.05 -11.34 -2.09
C ASN A 112 8.02 -10.68 -3.01
N PHE A 113 6.72 -10.82 -2.73
CA PHE A 113 5.66 -10.13 -3.46
C PHE A 113 5.81 -8.62 -3.35
N ILE A 114 5.93 -8.13 -2.11
CA ILE A 114 6.14 -6.70 -1.81
C ILE A 114 7.39 -6.17 -2.53
N LEU A 115 8.50 -6.90 -2.46
CA LEU A 115 9.77 -6.54 -3.12
C LEU A 115 9.68 -6.53 -4.64
N LYS A 116 8.87 -7.41 -5.26
CA LYS A 116 8.68 -7.40 -6.71
C LYS A 116 7.76 -6.26 -7.14
N VAL A 117 6.64 -6.06 -6.46
CA VAL A 117 5.66 -5.02 -6.83
C VAL A 117 6.21 -3.61 -6.59
N SER A 118 6.98 -3.40 -5.51
CA SER A 118 7.62 -2.10 -5.22
C SER A 118 8.63 -1.65 -6.29
N GLN A 119 9.11 -2.55 -7.15
CA GLN A 119 9.91 -2.18 -8.31
C GLN A 119 9.08 -1.71 -9.51
N GLU A 120 7.77 -1.95 -9.47
CA GLU A 120 6.81 -1.65 -10.55
C GLU A 120 5.80 -0.54 -10.16
N VAL A 121 5.94 0.05 -8.96
CA VAL A 121 5.16 1.21 -8.46
C VAL A 121 6.08 2.20 -7.75
N SER A 122 5.69 3.49 -7.68
CA SER A 122 6.55 4.56 -7.14
C SER A 122 6.40 4.85 -5.64
N GLY A 123 5.37 4.29 -5.01
CA GLY A 123 4.95 4.54 -3.64
C GLY A 123 4.73 3.22 -2.90
N ALA A 124 3.80 3.22 -1.96
CA ALA A 124 3.63 2.05 -1.10
C ALA A 124 2.99 0.85 -1.81
N VAL A 125 3.39 -0.32 -1.32
CA VAL A 125 2.74 -1.60 -1.54
C VAL A 125 2.03 -2.00 -0.26
N ALA A 126 0.71 -1.93 -0.26
CA ALA A 126 -0.11 -2.40 0.86
C ALA A 126 -0.43 -3.89 0.67
N LEU A 127 -0.20 -4.69 1.70
CA LEU A 127 -0.61 -6.09 1.75
C LEU A 127 -1.61 -6.27 2.90
N ASN A 128 -2.88 -6.21 2.54
CA ASN A 128 -4.00 -6.29 3.48
C ASN A 128 -4.21 -7.72 3.96
N ASP A 129 -4.85 -7.85 5.12
CA ASP A 129 -5.30 -9.13 5.69
C ASP A 129 -4.16 -10.13 5.96
N LEU A 130 -2.91 -9.67 6.06
CA LEU A 130 -1.72 -10.51 6.20
C LEU A 130 -1.82 -11.45 7.41
N THR A 131 -2.17 -10.91 8.58
CA THR A 131 -2.26 -11.72 9.81
C THR A 131 -3.46 -12.66 9.78
N SER A 132 -4.56 -12.28 9.13
CA SER A 132 -5.71 -13.18 8.92
C SER A 132 -5.36 -14.39 8.06
N VAL A 133 -4.63 -14.16 6.96
CA VAL A 133 -4.14 -15.24 6.08
C VAL A 133 -3.09 -16.09 6.78
N ALA A 134 -2.18 -15.48 7.55
CA ALA A 134 -1.21 -16.22 8.36
C ALA A 134 -1.88 -17.12 9.42
N ALA A 135 -2.94 -16.63 10.10
CA ALA A 135 -3.71 -17.43 11.06
C ALA A 135 -4.32 -18.68 10.41
N ALA A 136 -4.82 -18.55 9.18
CA ALA A 136 -5.30 -19.71 8.41
C ALA A 136 -4.19 -20.72 8.12
N TYR A 137 -2.95 -20.29 7.84
CA TYR A 137 -1.82 -21.20 7.70
C TYR A 137 -1.43 -21.89 9.01
N VAL A 138 -1.44 -21.17 10.15
CA VAL A 138 -1.16 -21.76 11.47
C VAL A 138 -2.20 -22.84 11.81
N TRP A 139 -3.48 -22.50 11.66
CA TRP A 139 -4.58 -23.43 11.87
C TRP A 139 -4.46 -24.64 10.93
N TYR A 140 -4.22 -24.41 9.64
CA TYR A 140 -4.10 -25.50 8.67
C TYR A 140 -2.93 -26.44 8.99
N GLU A 141 -1.77 -25.90 9.35
CA GLU A 141 -0.62 -26.75 9.69
C GLU A 141 -0.87 -27.59 10.94
N ARG A 142 -1.51 -27.04 11.97
CA ARG A 142 -1.80 -27.76 13.21
C ARG A 142 -2.96 -28.74 13.08
N GLU A 143 -4.09 -28.30 12.53
CA GLU A 143 -5.34 -29.07 12.57
C GLU A 143 -5.54 -29.98 11.35
N VAL A 144 -4.96 -29.62 10.21
CA VAL A 144 -5.17 -30.37 8.95
C VAL A 144 -3.94 -31.18 8.57
N LEU A 145 -2.74 -30.63 8.77
CA LEU A 145 -1.50 -31.35 8.54
C LEU A 145 -0.95 -32.04 9.80
N GLU A 146 -1.59 -31.85 10.96
CA GLU A 146 -1.19 -32.45 12.24
C GLU A 146 0.29 -32.17 12.58
N ARG A 147 0.77 -30.96 12.26
CA ARG A 147 2.14 -30.53 12.53
C ARG A 147 2.23 -29.85 13.89
N GLU A 148 3.27 -30.20 14.63
CA GLU A 148 3.66 -29.50 15.84
C GLU A 148 4.35 -28.17 15.48
N LEU A 149 3.54 -27.16 15.17
CA LEU A 149 4.00 -25.78 14.94
C LEU A 149 3.91 -25.03 16.27
N ARG A 150 5.03 -24.64 16.87
CA ARG A 150 5.04 -23.94 18.17
C ARG A 150 4.97 -22.42 17.98
N TYR A 151 4.69 -21.70 19.05
CA TYR A 151 4.62 -20.24 19.03
C TYR A 151 5.92 -19.61 18.51
N GLU A 152 7.07 -20.15 18.91
CA GLU A 152 8.39 -19.67 18.49
C GLU A 152 8.60 -19.83 16.98
N ASP A 153 8.00 -20.85 16.36
CA ASP A 153 8.09 -21.09 14.92
C ASP A 153 7.26 -20.05 14.14
N ILE A 154 6.11 -19.63 14.69
CA ILE A 154 5.28 -18.54 14.15
C ILE A 154 6.03 -17.22 14.26
N LYS A 155 6.58 -16.92 15.43
CA LYS A 155 7.38 -15.71 15.69
C LYS A 155 8.60 -15.64 14.78
N ASN A 156 9.34 -16.73 14.63
CA ASN A 156 10.50 -16.78 13.73
C ASN A 156 10.11 -16.58 12.26
N ALA A 157 8.96 -17.11 11.83
CA ALA A 157 8.45 -16.88 10.48
C ALA A 157 8.12 -15.39 10.24
N PHE A 158 7.52 -14.69 11.22
CA PHE A 158 7.34 -13.24 11.14
C PHE A 158 8.64 -12.46 11.21
N GLN A 159 9.60 -12.88 12.03
CA GLN A 159 10.94 -12.27 12.08
C GLN A 159 11.62 -12.32 10.70
N SER A 160 11.55 -13.47 10.02
CA SER A 160 12.02 -13.60 8.63
C SER A 160 11.32 -12.60 7.70
N PHE A 161 10.00 -12.46 7.80
CA PHE A 161 9.23 -11.51 6.99
C PHE A 161 9.66 -10.05 7.25
N VAL A 162 9.67 -9.62 8.51
CA VAL A 162 10.01 -8.25 8.91
C VAL A 162 11.43 -7.89 8.48
N TYR A 163 12.39 -8.81 8.64
CA TYR A 163 13.76 -8.56 8.21
C TYR A 163 13.81 -8.32 6.70
N ASN A 164 13.15 -9.17 5.89
CA ASN A 164 13.19 -9.05 4.44
C ASN A 164 12.54 -7.77 3.90
N VAL A 165 11.44 -7.30 4.50
CA VAL A 165 10.76 -6.07 4.03
C VAL A 165 11.46 -4.79 4.50
N ASN A 166 12.43 -4.88 5.41
CA ASN A 166 13.28 -3.76 5.81
C ASN A 166 14.65 -3.75 5.10
N LEU A 167 14.97 -4.73 4.25
CA LEU A 167 16.20 -4.70 3.47
C LEU A 167 16.12 -3.65 2.34
N ASP A 168 17.20 -2.88 2.20
CA ASP A 168 17.36 -1.75 1.28
C ASP A 168 17.70 -2.19 -0.16
N PHE A 169 16.84 -3.03 -0.73
CA PHE A 169 17.04 -3.53 -2.09
C PHE A 169 16.88 -2.43 -3.17
N ARG A 170 17.63 -2.58 -4.28
CA ARG A 170 17.61 -1.80 -5.54
C ARG A 170 17.07 -0.35 -5.45
N SER A 171 18.01 0.59 -5.52
CA SER A 171 17.87 2.04 -5.27
C SER A 171 18.13 2.44 -3.81
N GLY A 172 18.54 1.49 -2.96
CA GLY A 172 19.03 1.73 -1.60
C GLY A 172 17.95 2.26 -0.65
N ASN A 173 16.72 1.76 -0.84
CA ASN A 173 15.58 2.01 0.03
C ASN A 173 14.79 0.71 0.19
N SER A 174 14.31 0.46 1.41
CA SER A 174 13.40 -0.64 1.68
C SER A 174 12.03 -0.39 1.01
N PRO A 175 11.30 -1.44 0.62
CA PRO A 175 9.97 -1.26 0.03
C PRO A 175 9.04 -0.56 1.02
N PHE A 176 8.44 0.56 0.59
CA PHE A 176 7.44 1.23 1.40
C PHE A 176 6.23 0.30 1.55
N THR A 177 6.05 -0.27 2.74
CA THR A 177 5.09 -1.36 2.96
C THR A 177 4.08 -0.98 4.04
N ASN A 178 2.82 -1.33 3.81
CA ASN A 178 1.75 -1.26 4.82
C ASN A 178 1.10 -2.64 4.97
N VAL A 179 0.83 -3.05 6.21
CA VAL A 179 0.03 -4.24 6.50
C VAL A 179 -1.15 -3.86 7.37
N THR A 180 -2.26 -4.56 7.15
CA THR A 180 -3.48 -4.36 7.92
C THR A 180 -3.68 -5.57 8.83
N ILE A 181 -3.98 -5.29 10.10
CA ILE A 181 -4.27 -6.30 11.12
C ILE A 181 -5.67 -6.10 11.70
N THR A 182 -6.27 -7.20 12.15
CA THR A 182 -7.56 -7.23 12.85
C THR A 182 -7.42 -8.03 14.13
N ILE A 183 -8.00 -7.55 15.21
CA ILE A 183 -7.97 -8.20 16.53
C ILE A 183 -9.33 -8.86 16.78
N GLY A 184 -9.33 -10.05 17.38
CA GLY A 184 -10.56 -10.78 17.71
C GLY A 184 -11.11 -11.68 16.60
N GLY A 185 -10.50 -11.70 15.42
CA GLY A 185 -10.91 -12.56 14.31
C GLY A 185 -10.27 -12.17 12.97
N PRO A 186 -10.74 -12.77 11.86
CA PRO A 186 -10.27 -12.41 10.54
C PRO A 186 -10.70 -11.00 10.14
N ALA A 187 -10.02 -10.45 9.14
CA ALA A 187 -10.43 -9.23 8.51
C ALA A 187 -11.89 -9.32 8.01
N PRO A 188 -12.72 -8.28 8.19
CA PRO A 188 -14.14 -8.30 7.83
C PRO A 188 -14.41 -8.76 6.40
N ALA A 189 -13.53 -8.41 5.47
CA ALA A 189 -13.66 -8.77 4.07
C ALA A 189 -13.32 -10.24 3.76
N LEU A 190 -12.67 -10.96 4.68
CA LEU A 190 -12.34 -12.37 4.52
C LEU A 190 -13.32 -13.30 5.23
N LEU A 191 -14.24 -12.80 6.07
CA LEU A 191 -15.13 -13.63 6.90
C LEU A 191 -15.75 -14.81 6.13
N ASP A 192 -16.34 -14.53 4.97
CA ASP A 192 -17.03 -15.52 4.14
C ASP A 192 -16.15 -16.20 3.08
N GLU A 193 -14.89 -15.78 2.95
CA GLU A 193 -13.97 -16.31 1.96
C GLU A 193 -13.54 -17.74 2.34
N PRO A 194 -13.44 -18.67 1.37
CA PRO A 194 -12.97 -20.02 1.63
C PRO A 194 -11.46 -20.03 1.89
N VAL A 195 -11.03 -20.85 2.85
CA VAL A 195 -9.62 -21.16 3.11
C VAL A 195 -9.14 -22.16 2.06
N THR A 196 -8.25 -21.74 1.17
CA THR A 196 -7.75 -22.55 0.05
C THR A 196 -6.26 -22.83 0.18
N ILE A 197 -5.87 -23.68 1.14
CA ILE A 197 -4.47 -24.05 1.37
C ILE A 197 -4.25 -25.52 1.01
N GLY A 198 -3.25 -25.79 0.18
CA GLY A 198 -2.72 -27.15 -0.01
C GLY A 198 -3.73 -28.16 -0.56
N LYS A 199 -3.94 -29.26 0.18
CA LYS A 199 -4.89 -30.33 -0.18
C LYS A 199 -6.33 -29.83 0.02
N SER A 200 -7.24 -30.30 -0.83
CA SER A 200 -8.68 -30.10 -0.60
C SER A 200 -9.06 -30.59 0.79
N LEU A 201 -9.61 -29.68 1.60
CA LEU A 201 -10.21 -30.02 2.88
C LEU A 201 -11.38 -30.99 2.63
N SER A 202 -11.60 -31.92 3.56
CA SER A 202 -12.77 -32.82 3.52
C SER A 202 -14.08 -32.04 3.56
N GLU A 203 -14.09 -30.91 4.27
CA GLU A 203 -15.19 -29.95 4.29
C GLU A 203 -14.66 -28.54 4.00
N PRO A 204 -15.36 -27.73 3.18
CA PRO A 204 -14.99 -26.34 2.96
C PRO A 204 -15.00 -25.57 4.29
N LYS A 205 -13.87 -24.93 4.62
CA LYS A 205 -13.76 -24.01 5.76
C LYS A 205 -13.64 -22.58 5.28
N ARG A 206 -14.27 -21.67 5.99
CA ARG A 206 -14.15 -20.22 5.81
C ARG A 206 -13.21 -19.63 6.83
N PHE A 207 -12.76 -18.40 6.63
CA PHE A 207 -11.96 -17.70 7.65
C PHE A 207 -12.75 -17.53 8.96
N SER A 208 -14.07 -17.28 8.89
CA SER A 208 -14.92 -17.19 10.09
C SER A 208 -14.96 -18.48 10.93
N ASP A 209 -14.59 -19.63 10.36
CA ASP A 209 -14.63 -20.93 11.04
C ASP A 209 -13.33 -21.23 11.81
N ILE A 210 -12.27 -20.43 11.61
CA ILE A 210 -11.00 -20.60 12.33
C ILE A 210 -11.16 -20.05 13.75
N PRO A 211 -10.76 -20.79 14.79
CA PRO A 211 -10.84 -20.30 16.17
C PRO A 211 -10.07 -18.99 16.39
N ARG A 212 -10.67 -18.05 17.14
CA ARG A 212 -10.10 -16.73 17.50
C ARG A 212 -8.66 -16.84 18.02
N SER A 213 -8.34 -17.88 18.79
CA SER A 213 -7.01 -18.10 19.37
C SER A 213 -5.88 -18.12 18.34
N TYR A 214 -6.10 -18.61 17.11
CA TYR A 214 -5.06 -18.59 16.07
C TYR A 214 -4.79 -17.18 15.55
N TYR A 215 -5.82 -16.33 15.46
CA TYR A 215 -5.68 -14.92 15.07
C TYR A 215 -4.91 -14.16 16.15
N ASP A 216 -5.30 -14.36 17.41
CA ASP A 216 -4.67 -13.70 18.56
C ASP A 216 -3.20 -14.13 18.71
N GLU A 217 -2.89 -15.42 18.55
CA GLU A 217 -1.52 -15.95 18.56
C GLU A 217 -0.65 -15.35 17.45
N VAL A 218 -1.16 -15.29 16.22
CA VAL A 218 -0.46 -14.70 15.08
C VAL A 218 -0.22 -13.20 15.26
N ASN A 219 -1.23 -12.46 15.72
CA ASN A 219 -1.10 -11.03 15.99
C ASN A 219 -0.06 -10.79 17.10
N ASN A 220 -0.09 -11.55 18.19
CA ASN A 220 0.90 -11.48 19.26
C ASN A 220 2.32 -11.71 18.73
N ALA A 221 2.52 -12.75 17.90
CA ALA A 221 3.83 -13.04 17.32
C ALA A 221 4.35 -11.90 16.43
N PHE A 222 3.48 -11.32 15.61
CA PHE A 222 3.83 -10.19 14.76
C PHE A 222 4.16 -8.92 15.56
N ILE A 223 3.35 -8.59 16.57
CA ILE A 223 3.56 -7.42 17.45
C ILE A 223 4.89 -7.56 18.21
N GLU A 224 5.18 -8.73 18.75
CA GLU A 224 6.45 -8.98 19.44
C GLU A 224 7.65 -8.76 18.53
N VAL A 225 7.63 -9.30 17.31
CA VAL A 225 8.73 -9.11 16.34
C VAL A 225 8.92 -7.63 15.99
N MET A 226 7.83 -6.89 15.78
CA MET A 226 7.91 -5.45 15.54
C MET A 226 8.52 -4.71 16.73
N SER A 227 8.24 -5.18 17.96
CA SER A 227 8.74 -4.55 19.18
C SER A 227 10.22 -4.77 19.49
N GLU A 228 10.84 -5.80 18.92
CA GLU A 228 12.24 -6.17 19.17
C GLU A 228 13.25 -5.22 18.50
N GLY A 229 12.84 -4.52 17.44
CA GLY A 229 13.74 -3.68 16.65
C GLY A 229 14.81 -4.46 15.86
N ASP A 230 15.71 -3.74 15.23
CA ASP A 230 16.85 -4.30 14.50
C ASP A 230 17.96 -4.82 15.43
N ALA A 231 19.07 -5.29 14.85
CA ALA A 231 20.19 -5.84 15.61
C ALA A 231 20.85 -4.83 16.59
N GLU A 232 20.62 -3.52 16.40
CA GLU A 232 21.08 -2.44 17.27
C GLU A 232 19.96 -1.91 18.18
N GLY A 233 18.76 -2.52 18.13
CA GLY A 233 17.57 -2.09 18.87
C GLY A 233 16.88 -0.87 18.26
N LYS A 234 17.16 -0.52 17.00
CA LYS A 234 16.43 0.56 16.31
C LYS A 234 15.04 0.08 15.91
N PRO A 235 14.02 0.95 15.99
CA PRO A 235 12.68 0.67 15.47
C PRO A 235 12.71 0.17 14.02
N TRP A 236 11.89 -0.85 13.72
CA TRP A 236 11.60 -1.20 12.33
C TRP A 236 10.79 -0.10 11.66
N THR A 237 11.21 0.36 10.48
CA THR A 237 10.45 1.34 9.69
C THR A 237 9.24 0.70 9.03
N PHE A 238 9.37 -0.55 8.57
CA PHE A 238 8.32 -1.26 7.85
C PHE A 238 8.00 -2.64 8.48
N PRO A 239 6.83 -3.21 8.17
CA PRO A 239 5.70 -2.53 7.54
C PRO A 239 5.06 -1.52 8.48
N LEU A 240 4.45 -0.47 7.91
CA LEU A 240 3.48 0.34 8.65
C LEU A 240 2.28 -0.54 9.01
N ILE A 241 1.72 -0.34 10.19
CA ILE A 241 0.61 -1.15 10.71
C ILE A 241 -0.66 -0.31 10.71
N THR A 242 -1.72 -0.87 10.12
CA THR A 242 -3.09 -0.36 10.24
C THR A 242 -3.94 -1.35 11.03
N LEU A 243 -4.62 -0.88 12.07
CA LEU A 243 -5.60 -1.65 12.84
C LEU A 243 -7.02 -1.23 12.48
N TYR A 244 -7.88 -2.19 12.17
CA TYR A 244 -9.31 -1.94 12.00
C TYR A 244 -10.01 -1.84 13.35
N ILE A 245 -10.81 -0.78 13.51
CA ILE A 245 -11.72 -0.62 14.65
C ILE A 245 -13.15 -0.73 14.12
N THR A 246 -13.80 -1.85 14.42
CA THR A 246 -15.19 -2.15 14.02
C THR A 246 -16.15 -1.95 15.19
N GLU A 247 -17.46 -2.07 14.92
CA GLU A 247 -18.52 -1.90 15.93
C GLU A 247 -18.40 -2.93 17.08
N ASP A 248 -17.89 -4.12 16.79
CA ASP A 248 -17.68 -5.24 17.70
C ASP A 248 -16.24 -5.34 18.26
N PHE A 249 -15.44 -4.28 18.10
CA PHE A 249 -14.05 -4.27 18.55
C PHE A 249 -13.94 -4.48 20.08
N ASP A 250 -13.16 -5.48 20.48
CA ASP A 250 -12.93 -5.86 21.87
C ASP A 250 -11.84 -5.01 22.51
N TRP A 251 -12.26 -3.94 23.19
CA TRP A 251 -11.36 -2.98 23.86
C TRP A 251 -10.60 -3.57 25.05
N GLU A 252 -11.04 -4.69 25.60
CA GLU A 252 -10.40 -5.41 26.71
C GLU A 252 -9.55 -6.59 26.21
N SER A 253 -9.28 -6.66 24.90
CA SER A 253 -8.46 -7.72 24.33
C SER A 253 -7.01 -7.62 24.80
N GLU A 254 -6.47 -8.71 25.35
CA GLU A 254 -5.05 -8.81 25.74
C GLU A 254 -4.09 -8.52 24.56
N VAL A 255 -4.47 -8.88 23.32
CA VAL A 255 -3.69 -8.58 22.12
C VAL A 255 -3.67 -7.07 21.85
N PHE A 256 -4.79 -6.39 22.09
CA PHE A 256 -4.90 -4.95 21.91
C PHE A 256 -4.12 -4.20 22.99
N GLU A 257 -4.25 -4.60 24.26
CA GLU A 257 -3.45 -4.06 25.36
C GLU A 257 -1.95 -4.21 25.06
N LYS A 258 -1.51 -5.40 24.64
CA LYS A 258 -0.12 -5.65 24.27
C LYS A 258 0.35 -4.78 23.09
N LEU A 259 -0.50 -4.57 22.09
CA LEU A 259 -0.20 -3.66 20.98
C LEU A 259 0.04 -2.23 21.49
N LEU A 260 -0.81 -1.74 22.38
CA LEU A 260 -0.67 -0.42 22.99
C LEU A 260 0.58 -0.31 23.88
N ASP A 261 0.91 -1.35 24.62
CA ASP A 261 2.09 -1.38 25.48
C ASP A 261 3.40 -1.37 24.68
N LEU A 262 3.41 -2.01 23.51
CA LEU A 262 4.61 -2.18 22.69
C LEU A 262 4.74 -1.16 21.55
N MET A 263 3.69 -0.42 21.19
CA MET A 263 3.73 0.48 20.02
C MET A 263 4.77 1.60 20.11
N ASP A 264 5.19 2.00 21.31
CA ASP A 264 6.24 3.01 21.50
C ASP A 264 7.59 2.55 20.93
N SER A 265 7.87 1.24 20.95
CA SER A 265 9.17 0.73 20.46
C SER A 265 9.30 0.69 18.94
N PHE A 266 8.20 0.86 18.20
CA PHE A 266 8.20 0.96 16.74
C PHE A 266 7.48 2.21 16.20
N GLY A 267 7.29 3.23 17.06
CA GLY A 267 6.87 4.59 16.69
C GLY A 267 5.36 4.83 16.69
N GLY A 268 4.58 4.06 15.93
CA GLY A 268 3.12 4.22 15.92
C GLY A 268 2.37 3.42 14.86
N ILE A 269 1.05 3.36 15.01
CA ILE A 269 0.13 2.63 14.12
C ILE A 269 -1.00 3.54 13.65
N TYR A 270 -1.64 3.17 12.54
CA TYR A 270 -2.87 3.80 12.08
C TYR A 270 -4.09 3.06 12.62
N PHE A 271 -5.04 3.83 13.15
CA PHE A 271 -6.37 3.32 13.49
C PHE A 271 -7.34 3.66 12.36
N GLU A 272 -7.92 2.64 11.74
CA GLU A 272 -8.97 2.82 10.74
C GLU A 272 -10.33 2.55 11.38
N ASN A 273 -11.07 3.65 11.64
CA ASN A 273 -12.32 3.62 12.39
C ASN A 273 -13.52 3.40 11.47
N TYR A 274 -14.22 2.29 11.70
CA TYR A 274 -15.44 1.86 11.01
C TYR A 274 -16.68 1.85 11.93
N ILE A 275 -16.59 2.44 13.13
CA ILE A 275 -17.73 2.53 14.06
C ILE A 275 -18.83 3.39 13.42
N SER A 276 -20.00 2.79 13.27
CA SER A 276 -21.14 3.40 12.58
C SER A 276 -22.05 4.20 13.52
N LYS A 277 -22.02 3.88 14.83
CA LYS A 277 -22.90 4.46 15.85
C LYS A 277 -22.99 5.99 15.85
N PRO A 278 -21.91 6.79 15.69
CA PRO A 278 -22.02 8.25 15.63
C PRO A 278 -22.89 8.75 14.47
N PHE A 279 -22.99 8.01 13.35
CA PHE A 279 -23.80 8.39 12.19
C PHE A 279 -25.30 8.07 12.38
N LEU A 280 -25.66 7.31 13.42
CA LEU A 280 -27.05 7.02 13.79
C LEU A 280 -27.64 8.12 14.70
N ASP A 281 -26.81 9.00 15.26
CA ASP A 281 -27.25 10.11 16.10
C ASP A 281 -27.54 11.34 15.22
N ASP A 282 -28.79 11.81 15.23
CA ASP A 282 -29.26 12.95 14.45
C ASP A 282 -28.41 14.22 14.67
N LYS A 283 -27.88 14.42 15.88
CA LYS A 283 -27.01 15.55 16.22
C LYS A 283 -25.74 15.58 15.37
N TRP A 284 -25.19 14.40 15.09
CA TRP A 284 -23.97 14.25 14.30
C TRP A 284 -24.31 14.13 12.81
N ARG A 285 -25.36 13.39 12.47
CA ARG A 285 -25.83 13.24 11.09
C ARG A 285 -26.17 14.58 10.43
N SER A 286 -26.77 15.51 11.17
CA SER A 286 -27.07 16.86 10.63
C SER A 286 -25.84 17.73 10.40
N LYS A 287 -24.67 17.35 10.93
CA LYS A 287 -23.40 18.10 10.86
C LYS A 287 -22.37 17.45 9.93
N LEU A 288 -22.60 16.21 9.53
CA LEU A 288 -21.67 15.42 8.74
C LEU A 288 -22.23 15.25 7.32
N SER A 289 -21.40 15.56 6.34
CA SER A 289 -21.59 15.19 4.93
C SER A 289 -20.89 13.86 4.59
N LEU A 290 -20.54 13.07 5.61
CA LEU A 290 -19.82 11.81 5.48
C LEU A 290 -20.79 10.62 5.55
N GLU A 291 -20.53 9.60 4.73
CA GLU A 291 -21.27 8.33 4.75
C GLU A 291 -20.59 7.31 5.69
N VAL A 292 -21.38 6.37 6.21
CA VAL A 292 -20.85 5.23 6.97
C VAL A 292 -20.05 4.34 6.03
N ARG A 293 -18.85 3.96 6.45
CA ARG A 293 -17.97 3.10 5.68
C ARG A 293 -18.20 1.63 6.03
N ASP A 294 -18.30 0.77 5.02
CA ASP A 294 -18.36 -0.67 5.21
C ASP A 294 -16.94 -1.26 5.29
N PRO A 295 -16.51 -1.82 6.43
CA PRO A 295 -15.17 -2.40 6.59
C PRO A 295 -14.89 -3.59 5.66
N LYS A 296 -15.92 -4.27 5.14
CA LYS A 296 -15.75 -5.35 4.14
C LYS A 296 -15.29 -4.79 2.79
N LEU A 297 -15.72 -3.58 2.48
CA LEU A 297 -15.52 -2.89 1.21
C LEU A 297 -14.45 -1.80 1.28
N GLN A 298 -13.62 -1.81 2.32
CA GLN A 298 -12.60 -0.79 2.53
C GLN A 298 -11.24 -1.44 2.72
N ARG A 299 -10.22 -0.73 2.25
CA ARG A 299 -8.82 -1.12 2.35
C ARG A 299 -7.99 0.14 2.53
N SER A 300 -7.00 0.03 3.41
CA SER A 300 -5.96 1.05 3.57
C SER A 300 -4.88 0.88 2.51
N PHE A 301 -4.67 1.89 1.67
CA PHE A 301 -3.73 1.86 0.54
C PHE A 301 -2.57 2.83 0.74
N CYS A 302 -1.73 2.63 1.78
CA CYS A 302 -0.64 3.52 2.26
C CYS A 302 -1.09 4.44 3.43
N CYS A 303 -0.25 5.43 3.79
CA CYS A 303 -0.32 6.30 4.97
C CYS A 303 -1.65 7.04 5.19
N ARG A 304 -2.47 7.24 4.14
CA ARG A 304 -3.76 7.96 4.26
C ARG A 304 -4.69 7.85 3.05
N PHE A 305 -4.31 7.11 2.00
CA PHE A 305 -5.18 6.93 0.84
C PHE A 305 -6.17 5.80 1.15
N GLN A 306 -7.43 6.18 1.26
CA GLN A 306 -8.55 5.29 1.56
C GLN A 306 -9.49 5.31 0.37
N VAL A 307 -9.96 4.13 0.00
CA VAL A 307 -10.86 3.95 -1.14
C VAL A 307 -12.09 3.20 -0.66
N ASP A 308 -13.27 3.77 -0.95
CA ASP A 308 -14.52 3.03 -0.84
C ASP A 308 -14.75 2.17 -2.07
N LEU A 309 -14.69 0.84 -1.90
CA LEU A 309 -14.94 -0.09 -2.99
C LEU A 309 -16.40 -0.01 -3.49
N ASN A 310 -17.34 0.60 -2.76
CA ASN A 310 -18.67 0.93 -3.30
C ASN A 310 -18.60 1.83 -4.53
N GLU A 311 -17.64 2.77 -4.58
CA GLU A 311 -17.41 3.58 -5.78
C GLU A 311 -16.93 2.72 -6.95
N LEU A 312 -16.17 1.66 -6.67
CA LEU A 312 -15.72 0.70 -7.68
C LEU A 312 -16.81 -0.29 -8.10
N LEU A 313 -17.69 -0.70 -7.18
CA LEU A 313 -18.87 -1.55 -7.48
C LEU A 313 -19.88 -0.84 -8.38
N ARG A 314 -19.86 0.50 -8.43
CA ARG A 314 -20.64 1.30 -9.40
C ARG A 314 -20.07 1.25 -10.82
N ILE A 315 -18.85 0.72 -11.03
CA ILE A 315 -18.23 0.56 -12.34
C ILE A 315 -18.64 -0.82 -12.90
N PRO A 316 -19.42 -0.88 -14.01
CA PRO A 316 -19.79 -2.15 -14.61
C PRO A 316 -18.55 -2.94 -15.06
N HIS A 317 -18.50 -4.23 -14.74
CA HIS A 317 -17.46 -5.19 -15.15
C HIS A 317 -16.09 -5.01 -14.48
N THR A 318 -16.03 -5.07 -13.14
CA THR A 318 -14.81 -5.46 -12.42
C THR A 318 -14.53 -6.95 -12.61
N GLY A 319 -14.33 -7.38 -13.87
CA GLY A 319 -14.07 -8.77 -14.25
C GLY A 319 -12.67 -9.28 -13.89
N SER A 320 -12.09 -8.79 -12.79
CA SER A 320 -10.80 -9.26 -12.30
C SER A 320 -10.96 -10.68 -11.75
N ILE A 321 -10.13 -11.61 -12.26
CA ILE A 321 -10.06 -13.00 -11.78
C ILE A 321 -9.60 -13.11 -10.31
N PHE A 322 -9.14 -12.01 -9.70
CA PHE A 322 -8.66 -11.92 -8.32
C PHE A 322 -9.75 -11.49 -7.32
N GLY A 323 -11.00 -11.39 -7.77
CA GLY A 323 -12.13 -10.94 -6.96
C GLY A 323 -12.25 -9.41 -6.88
N ASN A 324 -13.39 -8.93 -6.37
CA ASN A 324 -13.72 -7.49 -6.32
C ASN A 324 -12.90 -6.68 -5.29
N LEU A 325 -11.89 -7.27 -4.65
CA LEU A 325 -11.33 -6.81 -3.38
C LEU A 325 -9.78 -6.66 -3.36
N SER A 326 -9.10 -6.84 -4.51
CA SER A 326 -7.64 -6.73 -4.61
C SER A 326 -7.20 -5.96 -5.87
N GLY A 327 -5.96 -5.48 -5.86
CA GLY A 327 -5.37 -4.78 -7.01
C GLY A 327 -5.96 -3.39 -7.23
N VAL A 328 -6.03 -2.59 -6.16
CA VAL A 328 -6.54 -1.21 -6.15
C VAL A 328 -5.39 -0.26 -5.84
N GLY A 329 -5.42 0.97 -6.34
CA GLY A 329 -4.29 1.89 -6.13
C GLY A 329 -4.53 3.28 -6.68
N SER A 330 -3.44 4.01 -6.92
CA SER A 330 -3.49 5.33 -7.54
C SER A 330 -2.51 5.40 -8.72
N ILE A 331 -2.95 5.99 -9.83
CA ILE A 331 -2.11 6.26 -10.99
C ILE A 331 -1.03 7.29 -10.63
N GLY A 332 -1.40 8.29 -9.85
CA GLY A 332 -0.59 9.46 -9.55
C GLY A 332 -1.31 10.40 -8.62
N VAL A 333 -0.53 11.22 -7.93
CA VAL A 333 -1.02 12.29 -7.06
C VAL A 333 -0.54 13.62 -7.62
N ILE A 334 -1.46 14.56 -7.82
CA ILE A 334 -1.15 15.97 -8.07
C ILE A 334 -1.69 16.79 -6.91
N THR A 335 -0.84 17.58 -6.26
CA THR A 335 -1.26 18.54 -5.25
C THR A 335 -1.29 19.93 -5.83
N LEU A 336 -2.46 20.57 -5.85
CA LEU A 336 -2.60 21.97 -6.24
C LEU A 336 -2.11 22.90 -5.13
N ASN A 337 -1.39 23.95 -5.51
CA ASN A 337 -0.89 24.95 -4.57
C ASN A 337 -2.00 25.94 -4.22
N PHE A 338 -2.80 25.58 -3.21
CA PHE A 338 -3.97 26.36 -2.82
C PHE A 338 -3.59 27.70 -2.16
N ASN A 339 -2.46 27.76 -1.44
CA ASN A 339 -1.89 29.02 -0.93
C ASN A 339 -1.71 30.05 -2.06
N ARG A 340 -1.13 29.63 -3.19
CA ARG A 340 -0.92 30.51 -4.35
C ARG A 340 -2.24 30.99 -4.93
N LEU A 341 -3.21 30.08 -5.10
CA LEU A 341 -4.54 30.43 -5.61
C LEU A 341 -5.24 31.44 -4.69
N ALA A 342 -5.26 31.18 -3.38
CA ALA A 342 -5.87 32.05 -2.39
C ALA A 342 -5.21 33.43 -2.31
N TYR A 343 -3.88 33.49 -2.49
CA TYR A 343 -3.14 34.75 -2.54
C TYR A 343 -3.51 35.59 -3.77
N LEU A 344 -3.57 34.98 -4.96
CA LEU A 344 -3.87 35.68 -6.22
C LEU A 344 -5.32 36.18 -6.27
N HIS A 345 -6.25 35.38 -5.76
CA HIS A 345 -7.69 35.65 -5.80
C HIS A 345 -8.23 36.20 -4.48
N ARG A 346 -7.39 36.90 -3.73
CA ARG A 346 -7.73 37.37 -2.38
C ARG A 346 -8.97 38.27 -2.40
N GLY A 347 -10.02 37.82 -1.71
CA GLY A 347 -11.28 38.56 -1.60
C GLY A 347 -12.27 38.31 -2.74
N ASP A 348 -11.91 37.48 -3.73
CA ASP A 348 -12.76 37.08 -4.85
C ASP A 348 -12.91 35.55 -4.90
N LEU A 349 -13.92 35.04 -4.20
CA LEU A 349 -14.20 33.61 -4.16
C LEU A 349 -14.59 33.06 -5.53
N SER A 350 -15.30 33.83 -6.36
CA SER A 350 -15.73 33.35 -7.67
C SER A 350 -14.53 33.10 -8.57
N SER A 351 -13.63 34.10 -8.67
CA SER A 351 -12.43 33.97 -9.49
C SER A 351 -11.48 32.87 -9.00
N LEU A 352 -11.43 32.64 -7.68
CA LEU A 352 -10.71 31.52 -7.08
C LEU A 352 -11.25 30.17 -7.56
N LEU A 353 -12.57 29.99 -7.47
CA LEU A 353 -13.22 28.73 -7.85
C LEU A 353 -13.09 28.48 -9.36
N ASP A 354 -13.25 29.51 -10.19
CA ASP A 354 -13.08 29.40 -11.64
C ASP A 354 -11.64 28.96 -12.01
N HIS A 355 -10.62 29.52 -11.35
CA HIS A 355 -9.23 29.12 -11.59
C HIS A 355 -8.93 27.72 -11.02
N LEU A 356 -9.53 27.37 -9.88
CA LEU A 356 -9.42 26.02 -9.32
C LEU A 356 -9.97 24.98 -10.28
N ASP A 357 -11.14 25.22 -10.90
CA ASP A 357 -11.74 24.31 -11.87
C ASP A 357 -10.81 24.06 -13.07
N ILE A 358 -10.18 25.10 -13.61
CA ILE A 358 -9.18 24.98 -14.69
C ILE A 358 -8.02 24.07 -14.25
N LEU A 359 -7.48 24.27 -13.05
CA LEU A 359 -6.37 23.46 -12.55
C LEU A 359 -6.78 22.01 -12.26
N LEU A 360 -8.00 21.78 -11.78
CA LEU A 360 -8.56 20.44 -11.57
C LEU A 360 -8.69 19.68 -12.89
N GLU A 361 -9.20 20.34 -13.94
CA GLU A 361 -9.29 19.77 -15.28
C GLU A 361 -7.90 19.43 -15.85
N MET A 362 -6.94 20.36 -15.74
CA MET A 362 -5.57 20.14 -16.17
C MET A 362 -4.90 18.97 -15.43
N ALA A 363 -5.15 18.83 -14.13
CA ALA A 363 -4.57 17.80 -13.29
C ALA A 363 -5.16 16.44 -13.64
N ARG A 364 -6.49 16.37 -13.82
CA ARG A 364 -7.19 15.18 -14.30
C ARG A 364 -6.60 14.70 -15.63
N ASP A 365 -6.42 15.62 -16.58
CA ASP A 365 -5.92 15.29 -17.91
C ASP A 365 -4.45 14.84 -17.87
N ALA A 366 -3.60 15.43 -17.03
CA ALA A 366 -2.22 15.00 -16.80
C ALA A 366 -2.16 13.57 -16.22
N LEU A 367 -2.99 13.26 -15.23
CA LEU A 367 -3.07 11.92 -14.64
C LEU A 367 -3.63 10.89 -15.63
N ASN A 368 -4.59 11.26 -16.48
CA ASN A 368 -5.07 10.38 -17.55
C ASN A 368 -4.00 10.11 -18.61
N ARG A 369 -3.14 11.08 -18.95
CA ARG A 369 -1.98 10.83 -19.81
C ARG A 369 -1.02 9.82 -19.19
N LYS A 370 -0.79 9.91 -17.87
CA LYS A 370 0.03 8.91 -17.14
C LYS A 370 -0.61 7.52 -17.22
N ARG A 371 -1.92 7.43 -16.99
CA ARG A 371 -2.68 6.18 -17.12
C ARG A 371 -2.52 5.58 -18.52
N ASP A 372 -2.74 6.37 -19.56
CA ASP A 372 -2.59 5.93 -20.96
C ASP A 372 -1.18 5.46 -21.27
N PHE A 373 -0.17 6.17 -20.77
CA PHE A 373 1.23 5.75 -20.90
C PHE A 373 1.45 4.37 -20.28
N ILE A 374 0.99 4.13 -19.05
CA ILE A 374 1.11 2.84 -18.36
C ILE A 374 0.37 1.74 -19.14
N LEU A 375 -0.86 2.02 -19.60
CA LEU A 375 -1.68 1.07 -20.35
C LEU A 375 -1.11 0.71 -21.73
N ARG A 376 -0.34 1.60 -22.37
CA ARG A 376 0.37 1.29 -23.64
C ARG A 376 1.66 0.51 -23.41
N ASN A 377 2.19 0.53 -22.19
CA ASN A 377 3.48 -0.07 -21.83
C ASN A 377 3.35 -1.15 -20.76
N LYS A 378 2.21 -1.87 -20.68
CA LYS A 378 1.91 -2.84 -19.61
C LYS A 378 2.98 -3.92 -19.43
N GLN A 379 3.69 -4.28 -20.50
CA GLN A 379 4.78 -5.24 -20.49
C GLN A 379 5.94 -4.85 -19.56
N LEU A 380 6.05 -3.58 -19.18
CA LEU A 380 7.04 -3.10 -18.20
C LEU A 380 6.68 -3.45 -16.75
N TYR A 381 5.42 -3.81 -16.48
CA TYR A 381 4.91 -4.11 -15.13
C TYR A 381 4.34 -5.54 -15.08
N PRO A 382 5.18 -6.56 -15.36
CA PRO A 382 4.70 -7.92 -15.55
C PRO A 382 4.21 -8.56 -14.25
N THR A 383 4.70 -8.12 -13.08
CA THR A 383 4.20 -8.61 -11.78
C THR A 383 2.90 -7.90 -11.44
N LEU A 384 2.86 -6.57 -11.51
CA LEU A 384 1.71 -5.74 -11.19
C LEU A 384 0.47 -6.15 -11.98
N PHE A 385 0.58 -6.17 -13.32
CA PHE A 385 -0.55 -6.53 -14.17
C PHE A 385 -0.96 -8.00 -14.05
N TYR A 386 -0.14 -8.87 -13.44
CA TYR A 386 -0.65 -10.19 -13.11
C TYR A 386 -1.77 -10.09 -12.08
N TYR A 387 -1.63 -9.29 -11.02
CA TYR A 387 -2.59 -9.20 -9.90
C TYR A 387 -3.58 -8.04 -10.01
N VAL A 388 -3.38 -7.14 -10.97
CA VAL A 388 -4.22 -5.96 -11.19
C VAL A 388 -5.02 -6.12 -12.48
N ASP A 389 -6.25 -5.60 -12.46
CA ASP A 389 -7.09 -5.49 -13.65
C ASP A 389 -6.38 -4.76 -14.79
N GLU A 390 -6.46 -5.32 -16.00
CA GLU A 390 -5.74 -4.79 -17.15
C GLU A 390 -6.14 -3.38 -17.56
N SER A 391 -7.35 -2.95 -17.22
CA SER A 391 -7.84 -1.63 -17.57
C SER A 391 -7.52 -0.57 -16.50
N LEU A 392 -6.90 -0.96 -15.38
CA LEU A 392 -6.60 -0.10 -14.23
C LEU A 392 -7.85 0.63 -13.69
N ARG A 393 -9.06 0.07 -13.88
CA ARG A 393 -10.31 0.70 -13.40
C ARG A 393 -10.35 0.92 -11.89
N THR A 394 -9.62 0.09 -11.16
CA THR A 394 -9.44 0.13 -9.72
C THR A 394 -8.32 1.09 -9.27
N TYR A 395 -7.68 1.80 -10.19
CA TYR A 395 -6.67 2.80 -9.87
C TYR A 395 -7.27 4.19 -10.01
N PHE A 396 -7.10 5.03 -9.00
CA PHE A 396 -7.65 6.38 -8.97
C PHE A 396 -6.67 7.40 -9.53
N ASN A 397 -7.20 8.52 -10.02
CA ASN A 397 -6.42 9.72 -10.24
C ASN A 397 -6.59 10.58 -8.98
N THR A 398 -5.53 10.79 -8.21
CA THR A 398 -5.64 11.50 -6.93
C THR A 398 -5.25 12.96 -7.13
N ILE A 399 -6.19 13.88 -6.88
CA ILE A 399 -5.92 15.31 -6.87
C ILE A 399 -6.15 15.82 -5.45
N SER A 400 -5.18 16.52 -4.88
CA SER A 400 -5.24 17.06 -3.53
C SER A 400 -4.97 18.57 -3.52
N LEU A 401 -5.35 19.23 -2.43
CA LEU A 401 -5.08 20.65 -2.20
C LEU A 401 -4.03 20.79 -1.10
N GLY A 402 -2.98 21.57 -1.35
CA GLY A 402 -1.95 21.91 -0.37
C GLY A 402 -2.06 23.35 0.08
N GLY A 403 -2.02 23.60 1.40
CA GLY A 403 -2.10 24.96 1.95
C GLY A 403 -3.51 25.52 2.04
N GLY A 404 -4.43 24.78 2.66
CA GLY A 404 -5.82 25.21 2.88
C GLY A 404 -6.09 25.83 4.25
N HIS A 405 -5.05 26.13 5.04
CA HIS A 405 -5.16 26.83 6.32
C HIS A 405 -5.26 28.33 6.07
#